data_AF-A0A0G1B0W6-F1
#
_entry.id   AF-A0A0G1B0W6-F1
#
_cell.length_a   1.000
_cell.length_b   1.000
_cell.length_c   1.000
_cell.angle_alpha   90.00
_cell.angle_beta   90.00
_cell.angle_gamma   90.00
#
_symmetry.space_group_name_H-M   'P 1'
#
loop_
_entity.id
_entity.type
_entity.pdbx_description
1 polymer ?
#
loop_
_entity_poly.entity_id
_entity_poly.type
_entity_poly.pdbx_seq_one_letter_code
_entity_poly.pdbx_strand_id
1 'polypeptide(L)'
;GVVPSCLLVADLIGALVLLTCSSGLVIHHRNNSLQDLFYHFRYKAYILQNMPQFSEESRQIGELIESEITHKKILSLQELTEKYHCDESDLPKILKKSAKSLFEICKKKNKTFGNELNQDMETVFLLFKATRNLPENHELIGLSKSLDNLDSFLDSQNVSDDVIIRTRLVEGIYRFMSTYADEKGVITVTSFPLSPTISQDRYSLSGDWLKLTPKYENDIVTYAKPEVVEEVISLLESNEKISAEITHSTTSAALLGVASENAIISGASIVEKGQKIRSGEHTSMLNPLGRGPSGGTGGHRYIFATNGVSDLYGANNWFDEYRVTFGTTENNRIKNLQEENVDLMDYHFMYGDGLNLGVRFPLNKVTYVYSESAHLENVKRWAAKYAPQAKVISLEAYRLINTFVETDEQNKRLSIEDLKNLLKQPKIRI
;
A
#
# COMPACT_ATOMS: atom_id res chain seq x y z
N GLY A 1 11.78 -46.23 34.64
CA GLY A 1 10.35 -46.21 34.30
C GLY A 1 9.95 -44.78 34.07
N VAL A 2 9.82 -44.37 32.82
CA VAL A 2 9.43 -43.01 32.44
C VAL A 2 7.91 -42.96 32.47
N VAL A 3 7.35 -42.14 33.37
CA VAL A 3 5.93 -41.79 33.36
C VAL A 3 5.72 -40.78 32.22
N PRO A 4 4.75 -40.95 31.31
CA PRO A 4 4.57 -40.03 30.19
C PRO A 4 3.85 -38.76 30.62
N SER A 5 4.50 -37.62 30.37
CA SER A 5 4.04 -36.24 30.55
C SER A 5 2.77 -35.85 29.76
N CYS A 6 2.16 -36.80 29.05
CA CYS A 6 0.93 -36.60 28.27
C CYS A 6 -0.34 -36.63 29.15
N LEU A 7 -0.29 -37.26 30.34
CA LEU A 7 -1.44 -37.30 31.25
C LEU A 7 -1.73 -35.95 31.93
N LEU A 8 -0.69 -35.16 32.22
CA LEU A 8 -0.84 -33.85 32.88
C LEU A 8 -1.55 -32.79 32.01
N VAL A 9 -1.43 -32.88 30.67
CA VAL A 9 -2.09 -31.93 29.75
C VAL A 9 -3.56 -32.28 29.53
N ALA A 10 -3.89 -33.58 29.52
CA ALA A 10 -5.27 -34.04 29.40
C ALA A 10 -6.10 -33.68 30.63
N ASP A 11 -5.51 -33.77 31.83
CA ASP A 11 -6.18 -33.43 33.09
C ASP A 11 -6.39 -31.91 33.23
N LEU A 12 -5.48 -31.07 32.72
CA LEU A 12 -5.63 -29.61 32.73
C LEU A 12 -6.76 -29.13 31.81
N ILE A 13 -6.90 -29.77 30.64
CA ILE A 13 -7.97 -29.47 29.67
C ILE A 13 -9.32 -29.99 30.20
N GLY A 14 -9.34 -31.17 30.83
CA GLY A 14 -10.54 -31.69 31.50
C GLY A 14 -11.03 -30.80 32.65
N ALA A 15 -10.11 -30.26 33.45
CA ALA A 15 -10.43 -29.35 34.55
C ALA A 15 -10.97 -27.98 34.06
N LEU A 16 -10.43 -27.45 32.96
CA LEU A 16 -10.91 -26.18 32.39
C LEU A 16 -12.34 -26.29 31.84
N VAL A 17 -12.67 -27.42 31.19
CA VAL A 17 -14.01 -27.69 30.65
C VAL A 17 -15.05 -27.89 31.77
N LEU A 18 -14.65 -28.48 32.90
CA LEU A 18 -15.53 -28.65 34.07
C LEU A 18 -15.77 -27.34 34.84
N LEU A 19 -14.80 -26.41 34.87
CA LEU A 19 -14.95 -25.07 35.46
C LEU A 19 -15.91 -24.17 34.65
N THR A 20 -15.92 -24.31 33.32
CA THR A 20 -16.87 -23.57 32.46
C THR A 20 -18.31 -24.09 32.51
N CYS A 21 -18.51 -25.34 32.93
CA CYS A 21 -19.85 -25.94 33.05
C CYS A 21 -20.47 -25.79 34.45
N SER A 22 -19.69 -25.39 35.47
CA SER A 22 -20.15 -25.28 36.86
C SER A 22 -20.35 -23.84 37.36
N SER A 23 -19.89 -22.84 36.60
CA SER A 23 -20.20 -21.44 36.86
C SER A 23 -21.14 -20.94 35.77
N GLY A 24 -22.41 -20.67 36.12
CA GLY A 24 -23.47 -20.19 35.22
C GLY A 24 -23.23 -18.77 34.67
N LEU A 25 -22.10 -18.55 34.02
CA LEU A 25 -21.70 -17.34 33.32
C LEU A 25 -21.89 -17.56 31.81
N VAL A 26 -23.15 -17.76 31.43
CA VAL A 26 -23.59 -17.74 30.03
C VAL A 26 -24.48 -16.53 29.83
N ILE A 27 -23.90 -15.33 29.72
CA ILE A 27 -24.46 -14.21 28.95
C ILE A 27 -23.30 -13.37 28.38
N HIS A 28 -23.28 -13.26 27.04
CA HIS A 28 -22.47 -12.33 26.23
C HIS A 28 -20.93 -12.48 26.22
N HIS A 29 -20.41 -13.41 25.43
CA HIS A 29 -19.35 -13.10 24.45
C HIS A 29 -19.36 -14.13 23.31
N ARG A 30 -19.27 -13.62 22.08
CA ARG A 30 -19.37 -14.37 20.82
C ARG A 30 -18.23 -15.39 20.64
N ASN A 31 -18.58 -16.51 20.02
CA ASN A 31 -17.81 -17.72 19.68
C ASN A 31 -16.47 -17.59 18.91
N ASN A 32 -15.82 -16.44 18.80
CA ASN A 32 -14.61 -16.31 17.99
C ASN A 32 -13.30 -16.50 18.77
N SER A 33 -13.24 -16.21 20.08
CA SER A 33 -11.96 -16.21 20.80
C SER A 33 -11.39 -17.62 21.04
N LEU A 34 -12.24 -18.64 21.23
CA LEU A 34 -11.78 -20.01 21.44
C LEU A 34 -11.28 -20.64 20.15
N GLN A 35 -11.89 -20.35 18.99
CA GLN A 35 -11.45 -20.88 17.70
C GLN A 35 -10.08 -20.32 17.32
N ASP A 36 -9.84 -19.02 17.54
CA ASP A 36 -8.54 -18.39 17.31
C ASP A 36 -7.47 -18.92 18.28
N LEU A 37 -7.83 -19.16 19.55
CA LEU A 37 -6.92 -19.79 20.53
C LEU A 37 -6.54 -21.22 20.11
N PHE A 38 -7.52 -22.02 19.68
CA PHE A 38 -7.28 -23.40 19.23
C PHE A 38 -6.47 -23.46 17.94
N TYR A 39 -6.67 -22.50 17.03
CA TYR A 39 -5.86 -22.38 15.81
C TYR A 39 -4.41 -22.03 16.16
N HIS A 40 -4.19 -21.05 17.05
CA HIS A 40 -2.86 -20.67 17.52
C HIS A 40 -2.14 -21.82 18.25
N PHE A 41 -2.82 -22.53 19.15
CA PHE A 41 -2.21 -23.64 19.90
C PHE A 41 -1.90 -24.86 19.02
N ARG A 42 -2.78 -25.21 18.07
CA ARG A 42 -2.51 -26.30 17.12
C ARG A 42 -1.38 -25.93 16.15
N TYR A 43 -1.33 -24.67 15.69
CA TYR A 43 -0.27 -24.19 14.81
C TYR A 43 1.09 -24.19 15.52
N LYS A 44 1.15 -23.73 16.77
CA LYS A 44 2.38 -23.71 17.57
C LYS A 44 2.87 -25.11 17.93
N ALA A 45 1.96 -26.03 18.27
CA ALA A 45 2.29 -27.43 18.55
C ALA A 45 2.74 -28.19 17.30
N TYR A 46 2.14 -27.91 16.14
CA TYR A 46 2.53 -28.50 14.85
C TYR A 46 3.92 -28.02 14.41
N ILE A 47 4.23 -26.74 14.60
CA ILE A 47 5.57 -26.18 14.32
C ILE A 47 6.61 -26.79 15.26
N LEU A 48 6.34 -26.88 16.56
CA LEU A 48 7.30 -27.42 17.54
C LEU A 48 7.57 -28.92 17.39
N GLN A 49 6.60 -29.70 16.88
CA GLN A 49 6.77 -31.14 16.65
C GLN A 49 7.48 -31.50 15.33
N ASN A 50 7.58 -30.56 14.39
CA ASN A 50 8.14 -30.81 13.06
C ASN A 50 9.38 -29.96 12.73
N MET A 51 10.01 -29.32 13.72
CA MET A 51 11.28 -28.61 13.51
C MET A 51 12.45 -29.60 13.42
N PRO A 52 13.16 -29.70 12.29
CA PRO A 52 14.48 -30.32 12.28
C PRO A 52 15.43 -29.49 13.16
N GLN A 53 16.36 -30.16 13.86
CA GLN A 53 17.44 -29.45 14.55
C GLN A 53 18.32 -28.78 13.49
N PHE A 54 18.21 -27.45 13.38
CA PHE A 54 18.92 -26.70 12.35
C PHE A 54 20.42 -26.72 12.60
N SER A 55 21.14 -27.24 11.60
CA SER A 55 22.58 -27.24 11.50
C SER A 55 23.08 -25.89 10.95
N GLU A 56 24.37 -25.83 10.66
CA GLU A 56 25.16 -24.70 10.15
C GLU A 56 24.57 -23.94 8.93
N GLU A 57 23.51 -24.46 8.31
CA GLU A 57 22.70 -23.86 7.23
C GLU A 57 22.07 -22.50 7.58
N SER A 58 21.82 -22.21 8.86
CA SER A 58 21.30 -20.88 9.28
C SER A 58 22.29 -19.73 9.00
N ARG A 59 23.57 -20.02 8.74
CA ARG A 59 24.58 -19.03 8.34
C ARG A 59 24.51 -18.64 6.85
N GLN A 60 23.87 -19.45 6.00
CA GLN A 60 23.74 -19.16 4.55
C GLN A 60 22.61 -18.18 4.19
N ILE A 61 21.78 -17.79 5.17
CA ILE A 61 20.67 -16.83 4.97
C ILE A 61 21.15 -15.43 4.54
N GLY A 62 22.41 -15.09 4.82
CA GLY A 62 23.02 -13.84 4.33
C GLY A 62 23.26 -13.80 2.81
N GLU A 63 23.51 -14.95 2.18
CA GLU A 63 23.75 -15.09 0.73
C GLU A 63 22.43 -15.19 -0.06
N LEU A 64 21.31 -15.45 0.62
CA LEU A 64 20.01 -15.63 -0.04
C LEU A 64 19.44 -14.33 -0.63
N ILE A 65 19.80 -13.15 -0.14
CA ILE A 65 19.13 -11.90 -0.55
C ILE A 65 19.60 -11.36 -1.90
N GLU A 66 20.86 -11.64 -2.29
CA GLU A 66 21.30 -11.44 -3.68
C GLU A 66 20.66 -12.44 -4.65
N SER A 67 20.17 -13.60 -4.15
CA SER A 67 19.53 -14.65 -4.95
C SER A 67 17.99 -14.62 -4.97
N GLU A 68 17.35 -14.02 -3.97
CA GLU A 68 15.89 -14.03 -3.78
C GLU A 68 15.18 -12.80 -4.36
N ILE A 69 15.92 -11.71 -4.60
CA ILE A 69 15.39 -10.46 -5.16
C ILE A 69 16.01 -10.21 -6.52
N THR A 70 15.27 -10.51 -7.59
CA THR A 70 15.71 -10.13 -8.94
C THR A 70 15.39 -8.65 -9.17
N HIS A 71 16.42 -7.80 -9.15
CA HIS A 71 16.21 -6.40 -9.53
C HIS A 71 15.86 -6.29 -11.01
N LYS A 72 14.70 -5.72 -11.31
CA LYS A 72 14.32 -5.39 -12.69
C LYS A 72 14.85 -4.02 -13.06
N LYS A 73 15.55 -3.94 -14.19
CA LYS A 73 16.09 -2.68 -14.72
C LYS A 73 15.02 -1.91 -15.49
N ILE A 74 14.86 -0.62 -15.19
CA ILE A 74 14.15 0.31 -16.07
C ILE A 74 14.98 0.48 -17.35
N LEU A 75 14.37 0.15 -18.49
CA LEU A 75 15.05 0.13 -19.78
C LEU A 75 14.96 1.50 -20.46
N SER A 76 16.06 1.91 -21.10
CA SER A 76 16.08 3.01 -22.06
C SER A 76 15.33 2.66 -23.35
N LEU A 77 15.09 3.65 -24.22
CA LEU A 77 14.47 3.39 -25.54
C LEU A 77 15.26 2.37 -26.34
N GLN A 78 16.59 2.53 -26.42
CA GLN A 78 17.46 1.58 -27.11
C GLN A 78 17.34 0.15 -26.52
N GLU A 79 17.39 0.00 -25.20
CA GLU A 79 17.24 -1.32 -24.57
C GLU A 79 15.85 -1.94 -24.81
N LEU A 80 14.80 -1.12 -24.96
CA LEU A 80 13.48 -1.61 -25.37
C LEU A 80 13.46 -2.07 -26.82
N THR A 81 14.12 -1.36 -27.73
CA THR A 81 14.26 -1.80 -29.14
C THR A 81 14.96 -3.16 -29.23
N GLU A 82 16.00 -3.36 -28.42
CA GLU A 82 16.70 -4.64 -28.30
C GLU A 82 15.81 -5.73 -27.69
N LYS A 83 15.11 -5.43 -26.59
CA LYS A 83 14.18 -6.36 -25.92
C LYS A 83 13.06 -6.84 -26.85
N TYR A 84 12.54 -5.96 -27.71
CA TYR A 84 11.43 -6.26 -28.61
C TYR A 84 11.85 -6.61 -30.03
N HIS A 85 13.15 -6.61 -30.33
CA HIS A 85 13.70 -6.86 -31.66
C HIS A 85 13.05 -6.01 -32.76
N CYS A 86 12.93 -4.70 -32.52
CA CYS A 86 12.30 -3.75 -33.44
C CYS A 86 13.06 -2.43 -33.50
N ASP A 87 12.73 -1.56 -34.46
CA ASP A 87 13.26 -0.19 -34.48
C ASP A 87 12.48 0.72 -33.50
N GLU A 88 13.04 1.88 -33.14
CA GLU A 88 12.35 2.85 -32.26
C GLU A 88 10.98 3.27 -32.83
N SER A 89 10.91 3.47 -34.15
CA SER A 89 9.66 3.81 -34.85
C SER A 89 8.57 2.75 -34.74
N ASP A 90 8.92 1.52 -34.34
CA ASP A 90 7.97 0.42 -34.15
C ASP A 90 7.44 0.29 -32.72
N LEU A 91 8.02 1.00 -31.74
CA LEU A 91 7.54 0.97 -30.35
C LEU A 91 6.05 1.33 -30.19
N PRO A 92 5.46 2.27 -30.96
CA PRO A 92 4.00 2.48 -30.95
C PRO A 92 3.19 1.24 -31.37
N LYS A 93 3.73 0.38 -32.26
CA LYS A 93 3.08 -0.88 -32.65
C LYS A 93 3.14 -1.89 -31.51
N ILE A 94 4.25 -1.93 -30.76
CA ILE A 94 4.38 -2.74 -29.54
C ILE A 94 3.35 -2.31 -28.51
N LEU A 95 3.22 -1.00 -28.24
CA LEU A 95 2.20 -0.48 -27.34
C LEU A 95 0.79 -0.93 -27.76
N LYS A 96 0.45 -0.75 -29.04
CA LYS A 96 -0.88 -1.11 -29.58
C LYS A 96 -1.17 -2.60 -29.42
N LYS A 97 -0.17 -3.46 -29.61
CA LYS A 97 -0.31 -4.91 -29.43
C LYS A 97 -0.60 -5.26 -27.96
N SER A 98 0.18 -4.72 -27.03
CA SER A 98 -0.01 -4.97 -25.60
C SER A 98 -1.33 -4.36 -25.09
N ALA A 99 -1.69 -3.16 -25.51
CA ALA A 99 -2.98 -2.55 -25.17
C ALA A 99 -4.16 -3.41 -25.62
N LYS A 100 -4.14 -3.90 -26.87
CA LYS A 100 -5.17 -4.81 -27.38
C LYS A 100 -5.27 -6.07 -26.52
N SER A 101 -4.14 -6.68 -26.17
CA SER A 101 -4.10 -7.87 -25.30
C SER A 101 -4.72 -7.58 -23.92
N LEU A 102 -4.32 -6.47 -23.27
CA LEU A 102 -4.87 -6.03 -21.98
C LEU A 102 -6.39 -5.84 -22.05
N PHE A 103 -6.90 -5.21 -23.11
CA PHE A 103 -8.34 -4.96 -23.25
C PHE A 103 -9.13 -6.24 -23.48
N GLU A 104 -8.59 -7.20 -24.24
CA GLU A 104 -9.21 -8.52 -24.39
C GLU A 104 -9.25 -9.28 -23.05
N ILE A 105 -8.22 -9.15 -22.22
CA ILE A 105 -8.22 -9.73 -20.86
C ILE A 105 -9.28 -9.03 -19.99
N CYS A 106 -9.34 -7.69 -19.98
CA CYS A 106 -10.30 -6.92 -19.19
C CYS A 106 -11.77 -7.28 -19.53
N LYS A 107 -12.06 -7.62 -20.79
CA LYS A 107 -13.40 -8.02 -21.24
C LYS A 107 -13.83 -9.43 -20.83
N LYS A 108 -12.90 -10.31 -20.45
CA LYS A 108 -13.21 -11.70 -20.07
C LYS A 108 -13.80 -11.75 -18.64
N LYS A 109 -15.13 -11.84 -18.57
CA LYS A 109 -15.96 -11.60 -17.37
C LYS A 109 -15.74 -12.49 -16.11
N ASN A 110 -14.85 -13.49 -16.12
CA ASN A 110 -14.85 -14.56 -15.10
C ASN A 110 -13.50 -14.88 -14.43
N LYS A 111 -12.45 -14.09 -14.63
CA LYS A 111 -11.17 -14.33 -13.93
C LYS A 111 -10.91 -13.24 -12.89
N THR A 112 -10.67 -13.64 -11.65
CA THR A 112 -9.92 -12.81 -10.72
C THR A 112 -8.59 -12.45 -11.37
N PHE A 113 -8.15 -11.21 -11.23
CA PHE A 113 -6.88 -10.77 -11.78
C PHE A 113 -5.75 -11.65 -11.24
N GLY A 114 -5.14 -12.44 -12.13
CA GLY A 114 -3.93 -13.21 -11.85
C GLY A 114 -2.69 -12.49 -12.38
N ASN A 115 -1.58 -13.21 -12.51
CA ASN A 115 -0.35 -12.70 -13.13
C ASN A 115 -0.48 -12.49 -14.66
N GLU A 116 -1.65 -12.80 -15.24
CA GLU A 116 -1.91 -12.76 -16.69
C GLU A 116 -1.77 -11.35 -17.31
N LEU A 117 -1.97 -10.27 -16.54
CA LEU A 117 -1.77 -8.89 -17.03
C LEU A 117 -0.31 -8.45 -16.96
N ASN A 118 0.54 -9.12 -16.18
CA ASN A 118 1.80 -8.52 -15.73
C ASN A 118 2.75 -8.23 -16.89
N GLN A 119 2.81 -9.09 -17.91
CA GLN A 119 3.73 -8.90 -19.03
C GLN A 119 3.33 -7.73 -19.94
N ASP A 120 2.06 -7.62 -20.30
CA ASP A 120 1.58 -6.51 -21.12
C ASP A 120 1.55 -5.20 -20.33
N MET A 121 1.19 -5.25 -19.04
CA MET A 121 1.26 -4.10 -18.14
C MET A 121 2.71 -3.63 -17.96
N GLU A 122 3.65 -4.55 -17.77
CA GLU A 122 5.09 -4.25 -17.71
C GLU A 122 5.56 -3.57 -19.00
N THR A 123 5.09 -4.02 -20.16
CA THR A 123 5.43 -3.39 -21.45
C THR A 123 4.93 -1.93 -21.50
N VAL A 124 3.67 -1.68 -21.11
CA VAL A 124 3.14 -0.31 -21.05
C VAL A 124 3.92 0.54 -20.04
N PHE A 125 4.23 0.00 -18.86
CA PHE A 125 5.01 0.68 -17.82
C PHE A 125 6.43 1.03 -18.27
N LEU A 126 7.13 0.10 -18.92
CA LEU A 126 8.48 0.32 -19.44
C LEU A 126 8.50 1.39 -20.53
N LEU A 127 7.54 1.33 -21.47
CA LEU A 127 7.38 2.37 -22.48
C LEU A 127 7.05 3.72 -21.84
N PHE A 128 6.20 3.72 -20.82
CA PHE A 128 5.88 4.93 -20.05
C PHE A 128 7.16 5.54 -19.46
N LYS A 129 7.95 4.76 -18.72
CA LYS A 129 9.20 5.22 -18.08
C LYS A 129 10.24 5.67 -19.13
N ALA A 130 10.45 4.90 -20.20
CA ALA A 130 11.45 5.20 -21.22
C ALA A 130 11.12 6.44 -22.08
N THR A 131 9.83 6.78 -22.21
CA THR A 131 9.37 7.95 -22.97
C THR A 131 9.18 9.19 -22.10
N ARG A 132 9.47 9.11 -20.79
CA ARG A 132 9.46 10.29 -19.93
C ARG A 132 10.59 11.23 -20.34
N ASN A 133 10.30 12.53 -20.33
CA ASN A 133 11.26 13.60 -20.62
C ASN A 133 11.82 13.63 -22.06
N LEU A 134 11.14 13.00 -23.02
CA LEU A 134 11.50 13.19 -24.42
C LEU A 134 11.34 14.67 -24.84
N PRO A 135 12.29 15.22 -25.62
CA PRO A 135 12.14 16.56 -26.19
C PRO A 135 10.86 16.70 -27.01
N GLU A 136 10.26 17.89 -27.04
CA GLU A 136 9.01 18.13 -27.79
C GLU A 136 9.13 17.83 -29.30
N ASN A 137 10.33 17.92 -29.85
CA ASN A 137 10.64 17.61 -31.25
C ASN A 137 11.05 16.15 -31.49
N HIS A 138 11.03 15.28 -30.46
CA HIS A 138 11.36 13.87 -30.61
C HIS A 138 10.29 13.13 -31.41
N GLU A 139 10.68 12.19 -32.28
CA GLU A 139 9.75 11.46 -33.16
C GLU A 139 8.68 10.67 -32.38
N LEU A 140 9.04 10.17 -31.19
CA LEU A 140 8.16 9.45 -30.27
C LEU A 140 7.37 10.33 -29.29
N ILE A 141 7.32 11.65 -29.48
CA ILE A 141 6.58 12.54 -28.58
C ILE A 141 5.07 12.21 -28.53
N GLY A 142 4.50 11.74 -29.65
CA GLY A 142 3.11 11.27 -29.70
C GLY A 142 2.87 10.04 -28.82
N LEU A 143 3.84 9.12 -28.77
CA LEU A 143 3.80 7.96 -27.87
C LEU A 143 3.86 8.41 -26.40
N SER A 144 4.78 9.32 -26.07
CA SER A 144 4.90 9.86 -24.71
C SER A 144 3.57 10.48 -24.24
N LYS A 145 2.95 11.32 -25.08
CA LYS A 145 1.63 11.95 -24.80
C LYS A 145 0.51 10.93 -24.60
N SER A 146 0.51 9.84 -25.38
CA SER A 146 -0.46 8.76 -25.21
C SER A 146 -0.31 8.00 -23.89
N LEU A 147 0.84 8.12 -23.22
CA LEU A 147 1.13 7.44 -21.96
C LEU A 147 1.15 8.41 -20.76
N ASP A 148 0.73 9.67 -20.93
CA ASP A 148 0.80 10.66 -19.84
C ASP A 148 -0.15 10.36 -18.68
N ASN A 149 -1.32 9.80 -18.98
CA ASN A 149 -2.31 9.39 -17.98
C ASN A 149 -3.28 8.37 -18.59
N LEU A 150 -4.13 7.79 -17.75
CA LEU A 150 -5.11 6.80 -18.15
C LEU A 150 -6.05 7.28 -19.26
N ASP A 151 -6.52 8.52 -19.21
CA ASP A 151 -7.45 9.06 -20.23
C ASP A 151 -6.73 9.19 -21.58
N SER A 152 -5.55 9.79 -21.62
CA SER A 152 -4.73 9.87 -22.84
C SER A 152 -4.44 8.49 -23.43
N PHE A 153 -4.18 7.50 -22.57
CA PHE A 153 -3.96 6.12 -23.00
C PHE A 153 -5.20 5.50 -23.62
N LEU A 154 -6.35 5.56 -22.95
CA LEU A 154 -7.60 4.99 -23.46
C LEU A 154 -8.07 5.70 -24.74
N ASP A 155 -7.93 7.03 -24.80
CA ASP A 155 -8.25 7.85 -25.98
C ASP A 155 -7.40 7.44 -27.18
N SER A 156 -6.07 7.30 -26.99
CA SER A 156 -5.15 6.89 -28.06
C SER A 156 -5.47 5.51 -28.65
N GLN A 157 -6.14 4.66 -27.87
CA GLN A 157 -6.55 3.32 -28.28
C GLN A 157 -8.03 3.23 -28.69
N ASN A 158 -8.77 4.35 -28.71
CA ASN A 158 -10.19 4.44 -29.04
C ASN A 158 -11.10 3.59 -28.14
N VAL A 159 -10.86 3.60 -26.82
CA VAL A 159 -11.63 2.84 -25.82
C VAL A 159 -12.00 3.66 -24.58
N SER A 160 -11.99 4.99 -24.69
CA SER A 160 -12.22 5.96 -23.60
C SER A 160 -13.50 5.74 -22.79
N ASP A 161 -14.57 5.30 -23.47
CA ASP A 161 -15.93 5.18 -22.94
C ASP A 161 -16.24 3.79 -22.37
N ASP A 162 -15.31 2.82 -22.48
CA ASP A 162 -15.52 1.46 -21.96
C ASP A 162 -15.20 1.40 -20.45
N VAL A 163 -16.25 1.53 -19.64
CA VAL A 163 -16.16 1.50 -18.17
C VAL A 163 -15.55 0.18 -17.67
N ILE A 164 -15.86 -0.96 -18.32
CA ILE A 164 -15.33 -2.26 -17.89
C ILE A 164 -13.82 -2.26 -18.05
N ILE A 165 -13.31 -1.85 -19.23
CA ILE A 165 -11.87 -1.76 -19.47
C ILE A 165 -11.23 -0.82 -18.45
N ARG A 166 -11.79 0.38 -18.25
CA ARG A 166 -11.23 1.39 -17.37
C ARG A 166 -11.08 0.88 -15.93
N THR A 167 -12.16 0.38 -15.34
CA THR A 167 -12.17 -0.15 -13.97
C THR A 167 -11.16 -1.28 -13.80
N ARG A 168 -11.18 -2.22 -14.76
CA ARG A 168 -10.30 -3.40 -14.75
C ARG A 168 -8.83 -3.05 -14.94
N LEU A 169 -8.53 -2.05 -15.77
CA LEU A 169 -7.17 -1.58 -15.98
C LEU A 169 -6.64 -0.86 -14.73
N VAL A 170 -7.44 -0.05 -14.05
CA VAL A 170 -7.05 0.60 -12.79
C VAL A 170 -6.75 -0.43 -11.70
N GLU A 171 -7.59 -1.46 -11.53
CA GLU A 171 -7.30 -2.58 -10.63
C GLU A 171 -5.96 -3.26 -10.97
N GLY A 172 -5.70 -3.49 -12.26
CA GLY A 172 -4.46 -4.08 -12.76
C GLY A 172 -3.23 -3.21 -12.52
N ILE A 173 -3.32 -1.90 -12.80
CA ILE A 173 -2.25 -0.92 -12.57
C ILE A 173 -1.92 -0.86 -11.09
N TYR A 174 -2.94 -0.68 -10.23
CA TYR A 174 -2.77 -0.66 -8.79
C TYR A 174 -2.04 -1.90 -8.27
N ARG A 175 -2.45 -3.09 -8.73
CA ARG A 175 -1.80 -4.33 -8.33
C ARG A 175 -0.37 -4.44 -8.85
N PHE A 176 -0.14 -4.06 -10.11
CA PHE A 176 1.19 -4.06 -10.72
C PHE A 176 2.14 -3.12 -9.97
N MET A 177 1.71 -1.89 -9.72
CA MET A 177 2.48 -0.89 -8.95
C MET A 177 2.81 -1.44 -7.56
N SER A 178 1.80 -1.88 -6.80
CA SER A 178 2.00 -2.41 -5.44
C SER A 178 2.91 -3.63 -5.32
N THR A 179 3.05 -4.40 -6.40
CA THR A 179 3.84 -5.65 -6.43
C THR A 179 5.25 -5.42 -7.01
N TYR A 180 5.37 -4.69 -8.12
CA TYR A 180 6.58 -4.65 -8.96
C TYR A 180 7.24 -3.26 -9.04
N ALA A 181 6.48 -2.17 -8.94
CA ALA A 181 6.95 -0.85 -9.38
C ALA A 181 6.87 0.28 -8.35
N ASP A 182 6.16 0.10 -7.22
CA ASP A 182 6.11 1.10 -6.13
C ASP A 182 7.53 1.42 -5.63
N GLU A 183 7.83 2.71 -5.47
CA GLU A 183 9.13 3.22 -5.03
C GLU A 183 9.25 3.29 -3.49
N LYS A 184 8.90 2.18 -2.82
CA LYS A 184 8.92 2.12 -1.34
C LYS A 184 10.33 2.29 -0.81
N GLY A 185 10.47 3.08 0.24
CA GLY A 185 11.72 3.24 0.98
C GLY A 185 11.98 2.14 2.02
N VAL A 186 11.06 1.18 2.19
CA VAL A 186 11.17 0.05 3.13
C VAL A 186 10.67 -1.24 2.50
N ILE A 187 11.39 -2.34 2.73
CA ILE A 187 11.08 -3.66 2.19
C ILE A 187 11.31 -4.70 3.27
N THR A 188 10.40 -5.67 3.37
CA THR A 188 10.52 -6.81 4.28
C THR A 188 10.56 -8.09 3.47
N VAL A 189 11.58 -8.91 3.71
CA VAL A 189 11.85 -10.20 3.08
C VAL A 189 11.62 -11.30 4.11
N THR A 190 10.89 -12.35 3.74
CA THR A 190 10.63 -13.51 4.61
C THR A 190 11.24 -14.78 4.02
N SER A 191 12.01 -15.54 4.81
CA SER A 191 12.72 -16.75 4.37
C SER A 191 11.81 -17.99 4.19
N PHE A 192 10.54 -17.93 4.62
CA PHE A 192 9.64 -19.08 4.58
C PHE A 192 8.92 -19.25 3.22
N PRO A 193 8.96 -20.46 2.61
CA PRO A 193 8.23 -20.78 1.39
C PRO A 193 6.76 -21.12 1.73
N LEU A 194 6.00 -20.18 2.29
CA LEU A 194 4.57 -20.38 2.57
C LEU A 194 3.64 -19.66 1.59
N SER A 195 4.19 -19.01 0.55
CA SER A 195 3.39 -18.59 -0.60
C SER A 195 4.22 -18.57 -1.89
N PRO A 196 3.85 -19.32 -2.94
CA PRO A 196 4.57 -19.37 -4.22
C PRO A 196 4.38 -18.09 -5.08
N THR A 197 4.24 -16.90 -4.48
CA THR A 197 3.70 -15.73 -5.19
C THR A 197 4.46 -14.42 -5.06
N ILE A 198 5.66 -14.40 -4.49
CA ILE A 198 6.52 -13.22 -4.60
C ILE A 198 7.88 -13.66 -5.15
N SER A 199 7.97 -13.86 -6.47
CA SER A 199 9.24 -13.47 -7.08
C SER A 199 9.34 -11.96 -6.82
N GLN A 200 10.35 -11.54 -6.06
CA GLN A 200 10.52 -10.14 -5.64
C GLN A 200 11.10 -9.29 -6.78
N ASP A 201 10.64 -9.54 -8.00
CA ASP A 201 10.98 -8.78 -9.17
C ASP A 201 10.54 -7.34 -8.95
N ARG A 202 11.47 -6.41 -8.79
CA ARG A 202 11.10 -5.01 -8.52
C ARG A 202 11.97 -4.03 -9.28
N TYR A 203 11.31 -3.01 -9.83
CA TYR A 203 11.95 -1.94 -10.60
C TYR A 203 12.60 -0.84 -9.74
N SER A 204 12.21 -0.73 -8.48
CA SER A 204 12.51 0.41 -7.61
C SER A 204 13.60 0.16 -6.55
N LEU A 205 14.37 -0.92 -6.70
CA LEU A 205 15.32 -1.36 -5.66
C LEU A 205 16.71 -0.76 -5.76
N SER A 206 17.01 0.00 -6.81
CA SER A 206 18.36 0.54 -6.99
C SER A 206 18.76 1.47 -5.84
N GLY A 207 20.00 1.38 -5.39
CA GLY A 207 20.59 2.33 -4.45
C GLY A 207 21.10 1.69 -3.17
N ASP A 208 21.40 2.54 -2.19
CA ASP A 208 21.93 2.11 -0.90
C ASP A 208 20.78 1.73 0.05
N TRP A 209 20.91 0.57 0.71
CA TRP A 209 19.95 0.07 1.69
C TRP A 209 20.62 -0.29 3.01
N LEU A 210 19.89 -0.05 4.10
CA LEU A 210 20.27 -0.40 5.46
C LEU A 210 19.45 -1.60 5.92
N LYS A 211 20.14 -2.62 6.43
CA LYS A 211 19.50 -3.79 7.03
C LYS A 211 19.04 -3.47 8.45
N LEU A 212 17.73 -3.40 8.66
CA LEU A 212 17.12 -3.35 9.97
C LEU A 212 17.05 -4.78 10.51
N THR A 213 17.96 -5.13 11.42
CA THR A 213 17.99 -6.48 12.02
C THR A 213 17.15 -6.47 13.29
N PRO A 214 15.93 -7.06 13.33
CA PRO A 214 15.32 -7.39 14.61
C PRO A 214 16.18 -8.45 15.30
N LYS A 215 16.49 -8.27 16.59
CA LYS A 215 17.41 -9.14 17.35
C LYS A 215 16.92 -10.60 17.50
N TYR A 216 15.71 -10.95 17.06
CA TYR A 216 15.06 -12.21 17.43
C TYR A 216 14.29 -12.94 16.31
N GLU A 217 14.30 -12.48 15.06
CA GLU A 217 13.62 -13.18 13.95
C GLU A 217 14.62 -13.46 12.83
N ASN A 218 15.16 -14.68 12.80
CA ASN A 218 16.08 -15.13 11.74
C ASN A 218 15.38 -15.26 10.36
N ASP A 219 14.04 -15.20 10.35
CA ASP A 219 13.22 -15.52 9.19
C ASP A 219 12.58 -14.31 8.50
N ILE A 220 12.75 -13.12 9.07
CA ILE A 220 12.22 -11.86 8.52
C ILE A 220 13.31 -10.80 8.56
N VAL A 221 13.74 -10.33 7.40
CA VAL A 221 14.74 -9.26 7.27
C VAL A 221 14.07 -8.02 6.68
N THR A 222 14.22 -6.88 7.35
CA THR A 222 13.72 -5.60 6.84
C THR A 222 14.87 -4.72 6.38
N TYR A 223 14.68 -4.05 5.25
CA TYR A 223 15.58 -3.09 4.66
C TYR A 223 14.90 -1.73 4.58
N ALA A 224 15.66 -0.67 4.84
CA ALA A 224 15.20 0.70 4.71
C ALA A 224 16.24 1.54 3.98
N LYS A 225 15.79 2.48 3.15
CA LYS A 225 16.67 3.49 2.58
C LYS A 225 17.18 4.44 3.68
N PRO A 226 18.43 4.94 3.58
CA PRO A 226 19.00 5.84 4.57
C PRO A 226 18.11 7.04 4.91
N GLU A 227 17.51 7.68 3.91
CA GLU A 227 16.65 8.85 4.09
C GLU A 227 15.42 8.58 4.95
N VAL A 228 14.88 7.35 4.92
CA VAL A 228 13.75 6.96 5.78
C VAL A 228 14.22 6.80 7.22
N VAL A 229 15.42 6.22 7.43
CA VAL A 229 16.01 6.05 8.77
C VAL A 229 16.37 7.41 9.38
N GLU A 230 16.88 8.33 8.58
CA GLU A 230 17.15 9.72 8.99
C GLU A 230 15.87 10.45 9.42
N GLU A 231 14.78 10.28 8.66
CA GLU A 231 13.47 10.82 9.05
C GLU A 231 12.99 10.22 10.38
N VAL A 232 13.11 8.89 10.55
CA VAL A 232 12.76 8.22 11.82
C VAL A 232 13.54 8.82 13.00
N ILE A 233 14.85 8.99 12.87
CA ILE A 233 15.68 9.60 13.93
C ILE A 233 15.17 11.00 14.27
N SER A 234 14.96 11.84 13.25
CA SER A 234 14.47 13.21 13.43
C SER A 234 13.11 13.25 14.15
N LEU A 235 12.19 12.35 13.79
CA LEU A 235 10.88 12.23 14.41
C LEU A 235 10.97 11.83 15.89
N LEU A 236 11.81 10.84 16.21
CA LEU A 236 12.00 10.39 17.59
C LEU A 236 12.67 11.45 18.47
N GLU A 237 13.66 12.17 17.94
CA GLU A 237 14.32 13.27 18.65
C GLU A 237 13.39 14.46 18.93
N SER A 238 12.38 14.68 18.08
CA SER A 238 11.38 15.73 18.29
C SER A 238 10.46 15.46 19.49
N ASN A 239 10.33 14.20 19.92
CA ASN A 239 9.42 13.75 20.98
C ASN A 239 7.94 14.19 20.77
N GLU A 240 7.56 14.47 19.53
CA GLU A 240 6.19 14.83 19.15
C GLU A 240 5.37 13.58 18.84
N LYS A 241 4.05 13.65 19.04
CA LYS A 241 3.14 12.64 18.50
C LYS A 241 3.33 12.58 16.97
N ILE A 242 3.41 11.37 16.41
CA ILE A 242 3.63 11.13 14.97
C ILE A 242 2.47 10.39 14.30
N SER A 243 1.40 10.13 15.06
CA SER A 243 0.27 9.32 14.64
C SER A 243 -1.02 10.13 14.63
N ALA A 244 -1.74 10.08 13.52
CA ALA A 244 -3.12 10.51 13.42
C ALA A 244 -4.04 9.45 14.03
N GLU A 245 -5.11 9.89 14.69
CA GLU A 245 -6.14 8.99 15.21
C GLU A 245 -7.01 8.43 14.07
N ILE A 246 -7.18 9.24 13.01
CA ILE A 246 -8.10 8.96 11.91
C ILE A 246 -7.44 9.37 10.62
N THR A 247 -7.53 8.53 9.59
CA THR A 247 -6.96 8.83 8.28
C THR A 247 -7.86 8.54 7.10
N HIS A 248 -7.74 9.37 6.06
CA HIS A 248 -8.36 9.17 4.76
C HIS A 248 -7.27 9.22 3.68
N SER A 249 -7.19 8.20 2.82
CA SER A 249 -6.23 8.18 1.72
C SER A 249 -6.85 8.42 0.37
N THR A 250 -6.05 9.01 -0.51
CA THR A 250 -6.33 9.22 -1.93
C THR A 250 -5.02 9.11 -2.71
N THR A 251 -4.97 9.60 -3.95
CA THR A 251 -3.76 9.66 -4.78
C THR A 251 -3.39 11.09 -5.17
N SER A 252 -2.15 11.25 -5.64
CA SER A 252 -1.59 12.52 -6.10
C SER A 252 -2.44 13.22 -7.18
N ALA A 253 -3.20 12.46 -7.98
CA ALA A 253 -4.14 13.00 -8.97
C ALA A 253 -5.26 13.85 -8.35
N ALA A 254 -5.62 13.61 -7.08
CA ALA A 254 -6.62 14.38 -6.35
C ALA A 254 -6.07 15.67 -5.72
N LEU A 255 -4.75 15.80 -5.52
CA LEU A 255 -4.14 16.90 -4.77
C LEU A 255 -4.44 18.30 -5.35
N LEU A 256 -4.52 18.42 -6.67
CA LEU A 256 -4.86 19.70 -7.30
C LEU A 256 -6.31 20.10 -6.98
N GLY A 257 -7.23 19.13 -7.02
CA GLY A 257 -8.63 19.36 -6.64
C GLY A 257 -8.74 19.75 -5.17
N VAL A 258 -8.11 18.98 -4.29
CA VAL A 258 -8.06 19.24 -2.84
C VAL A 258 -7.49 20.63 -2.54
N ALA A 259 -6.42 21.04 -3.24
CA ALA A 259 -5.84 22.37 -3.12
C ALA A 259 -6.79 23.48 -3.61
N SER A 260 -7.41 23.30 -4.78
CA SER A 260 -8.35 24.28 -5.34
C SER A 260 -9.57 24.50 -4.45
N GLU A 261 -10.00 23.43 -3.79
CA GLU A 261 -11.13 23.44 -2.88
C GLU A 261 -10.74 23.82 -1.46
N ASN A 262 -9.45 23.83 -1.12
CA ASN A 262 -8.96 23.96 0.26
C ASN A 262 -9.62 22.95 1.24
N ALA A 263 -10.00 21.78 0.73
CA ALA A 263 -10.70 20.74 1.47
C ALA A 263 -10.64 19.41 0.71
N ILE A 264 -10.73 18.30 1.44
CA ILE A 264 -11.15 17.01 0.89
C ILE A 264 -12.66 17.10 0.68
N ILE A 265 -13.16 16.67 -0.48
CA ILE A 265 -14.59 16.72 -0.83
C ILE A 265 -15.06 15.32 -1.23
N SER A 266 -16.29 14.99 -0.84
CA SER A 266 -16.95 13.76 -1.25
C SER A 266 -17.12 13.67 -2.77
N GLY A 267 -17.17 12.44 -3.28
CA GLY A 267 -17.40 12.19 -4.71
C GLY A 267 -18.70 12.81 -5.22
N ALA A 268 -19.78 12.74 -4.43
CA ALA A 268 -21.08 13.30 -4.80
C ALA A 268 -21.00 14.79 -5.09
N SER A 269 -20.35 15.56 -4.21
CA SER A 269 -20.23 17.00 -4.41
C SER A 269 -19.31 17.38 -5.57
N ILE A 270 -18.33 16.55 -5.93
CA ILE A 270 -17.52 16.73 -7.15
C ILE A 270 -18.43 16.56 -8.39
N VAL A 271 -19.23 15.51 -8.43
CA VAL A 271 -20.13 15.23 -9.56
C VAL A 271 -21.24 16.28 -9.68
N GLU A 272 -21.83 16.73 -8.56
CA GLU A 272 -22.83 17.81 -8.53
C GLU A 272 -22.29 19.12 -9.11
N LYS A 273 -20.99 19.38 -8.97
CA LYS A 273 -20.30 20.52 -9.60
C LYS A 273 -19.98 20.32 -11.09
N GLY A 274 -20.37 19.18 -11.67
CA GLY A 274 -20.03 18.82 -13.05
C GLY A 274 -18.56 18.46 -13.25
N GLN A 275 -17.82 18.16 -12.18
CA GLN A 275 -16.42 17.76 -12.24
C GLN A 275 -16.28 16.23 -12.25
N LYS A 276 -15.17 15.73 -12.82
CA LYS A 276 -14.83 14.30 -12.78
C LYS A 276 -14.11 13.97 -11.47
N ILE A 277 -14.53 12.88 -10.81
CA ILE A 277 -13.79 12.29 -9.69
C ILE A 277 -12.47 11.72 -10.24
N ARG A 278 -11.35 12.07 -9.61
CA ARG A 278 -10.01 11.69 -10.08
C ARG A 278 -9.36 10.56 -9.28
N SER A 279 -9.95 10.08 -8.20
CA SER A 279 -9.37 8.99 -7.41
C SER A 279 -9.57 7.64 -8.10
N GLY A 280 -8.53 6.81 -8.13
CA GLY A 280 -8.64 5.47 -8.72
C GLY A 280 -9.50 4.50 -7.90
N GLU A 281 -9.73 4.79 -6.62
CA GLU A 281 -10.68 4.04 -5.79
C GLU A 281 -12.08 4.08 -6.41
N HIS A 282 -12.58 5.28 -6.72
CA HIS A 282 -13.90 5.44 -7.33
C HIS A 282 -13.99 4.67 -8.65
N THR A 283 -12.99 4.83 -9.51
CA THR A 283 -12.92 4.16 -10.81
C THR A 283 -12.92 2.63 -10.68
N SER A 284 -12.19 2.10 -9.70
CA SER A 284 -12.07 0.65 -9.46
C SER A 284 -13.36 -0.01 -8.95
N MET A 285 -14.30 0.77 -8.42
CA MET A 285 -15.53 0.27 -7.82
C MET A 285 -16.76 0.43 -8.72
N LEU A 286 -16.60 0.91 -9.95
CA LEU A 286 -17.69 1.05 -10.90
C LEU A 286 -18.11 -0.32 -11.45
N ASN A 287 -19.41 -0.54 -11.50
CA ASN A 287 -20.00 -1.68 -12.19
C ASN A 287 -20.03 -1.45 -13.72
N PRO A 288 -20.42 -2.45 -14.53
CA PRO A 288 -20.50 -2.30 -15.99
C PRO A 288 -21.42 -1.18 -16.51
N LEU A 289 -22.29 -0.62 -15.66
CA LEU A 289 -23.17 0.51 -15.95
C LEU A 289 -22.58 1.85 -15.49
N GLY A 290 -21.32 1.88 -15.02
CA GLY A 290 -20.68 3.07 -14.48
C GLY A 290 -21.21 3.49 -13.11
N ARG A 291 -21.81 2.58 -12.34
CA ARG A 291 -22.37 2.88 -11.01
C ARG A 291 -21.50 2.25 -9.93
N GLY A 292 -21.23 2.99 -8.86
CA GLY A 292 -20.50 2.48 -7.70
C GLY A 292 -21.31 1.43 -6.91
N PRO A 293 -20.73 0.88 -5.83
CA PRO A 293 -21.33 -0.20 -5.03
C PRO A 293 -22.68 0.17 -4.39
N SER A 294 -22.91 1.46 -4.15
CA SER A 294 -24.18 2.01 -3.67
C SER A 294 -25.23 2.22 -4.77
N GLY A 295 -24.97 1.77 -6.00
CA GLY A 295 -25.91 1.83 -7.12
C GLY A 295 -26.05 3.21 -7.79
N GLY A 296 -25.28 4.22 -7.35
CA GLY A 296 -25.26 5.57 -7.91
C GLY A 296 -24.03 5.86 -8.78
N THR A 297 -24.15 6.81 -9.71
CA THR A 297 -23.03 7.36 -10.51
C THR A 297 -22.32 8.52 -9.81
N GLY A 298 -22.88 9.02 -8.71
CA GLY A 298 -22.39 10.23 -8.03
C GLY A 298 -21.16 10.02 -7.15
N GLY A 299 -20.66 8.80 -6.94
CA GLY A 299 -19.67 8.54 -5.89
C GLY A 299 -20.28 8.63 -4.48
N HIS A 300 -19.44 8.52 -3.44
CA HIS A 300 -19.91 8.55 -2.06
C HIS A 300 -20.39 9.95 -1.65
N ARG A 301 -21.52 10.01 -0.95
CA ARG A 301 -22.09 11.27 -0.41
C ARG A 301 -21.18 11.92 0.63
N TYR A 302 -20.50 11.10 1.41
CA TYR A 302 -19.61 11.52 2.48
C TYR A 302 -18.20 10.99 2.24
N ILE A 303 -17.24 11.61 2.91
CA ILE A 303 -15.85 11.18 2.99
C ILE A 303 -15.75 10.21 4.15
N PHE A 304 -15.14 9.05 3.92
CA PHE A 304 -14.91 8.04 4.93
C PHE A 304 -13.43 7.89 5.25
N ALA A 305 -13.13 7.67 6.52
CA ALA A 305 -11.79 7.47 7.03
C ALA A 305 -11.71 6.17 7.83
N THR A 306 -10.49 5.72 8.12
CA THR A 306 -10.23 4.58 9.01
C THR A 306 -9.65 5.04 10.34
N ASN A 307 -9.79 4.20 11.36
CA ASN A 307 -9.02 4.30 12.60
C ASN A 307 -7.52 4.08 12.33
N GLY A 308 -6.68 4.95 12.88
CA GLY A 308 -5.23 4.92 12.74
C GLY A 308 -4.73 5.26 11.34
N VAL A 309 -3.41 5.20 11.15
CA VAL A 309 -2.76 5.47 9.86
C VAL A 309 -2.88 4.25 8.95
N SER A 310 -3.55 4.44 7.82
CA SER A 310 -3.79 3.42 6.81
C SER A 310 -3.70 4.02 5.42
N ASP A 311 -3.21 3.25 4.45
CA ASP A 311 -3.21 3.57 3.02
C ASP A 311 -4.41 2.96 2.28
N LEU A 312 -5.39 2.42 3.01
CA LEU A 312 -6.69 2.01 2.46
C LEU A 312 -7.36 3.18 1.72
N TYR A 313 -8.12 2.87 0.68
CA TYR A 313 -8.81 3.82 -0.21
C TYR A 313 -7.90 4.57 -1.23
N GLY A 314 -6.58 4.35 -1.22
CA GLY A 314 -5.68 4.89 -2.26
C GLY A 314 -5.41 3.90 -3.39
N ALA A 315 -6.10 4.03 -4.53
CA ALA A 315 -5.77 3.28 -5.76
C ALA A 315 -5.27 4.20 -6.88
N ASN A 316 -4.10 3.88 -7.45
CA ASN A 316 -3.43 4.63 -8.50
C ASN A 316 -4.16 4.42 -9.83
N ASN A 317 -4.57 5.50 -10.51
CA ASN A 317 -5.09 5.34 -11.88
C ASN A 317 -3.99 5.10 -12.91
N TRP A 318 -2.77 5.58 -12.63
CA TRP A 318 -1.65 5.58 -13.55
C TRP A 318 -0.31 5.37 -12.84
N PHE A 319 0.76 5.21 -13.61
CA PHE A 319 2.06 4.73 -13.14
C PHE A 319 2.91 5.77 -12.37
N ASP A 320 2.60 7.06 -12.47
CA ASP A 320 3.23 8.15 -11.71
C ASP A 320 2.36 8.72 -10.59
N GLU A 321 1.16 8.17 -10.41
CA GLU A 321 0.37 8.47 -9.23
C GLU A 321 1.01 7.83 -8.00
N TYR A 322 0.88 8.49 -6.87
CA TYR A 322 1.33 8.00 -5.57
C TYR A 322 0.29 8.30 -4.48
N ARG A 323 0.31 7.53 -3.40
CA ARG A 323 -0.69 7.65 -2.33
C ARG A 323 -0.41 8.86 -1.46
N VAL A 324 -1.48 9.53 -1.05
CA VAL A 324 -1.44 10.59 -0.05
C VAL A 324 -2.54 10.35 0.97
N THR A 325 -2.17 10.34 2.24
CA THR A 325 -3.06 10.06 3.37
C THR A 325 -3.17 11.29 4.25
N PHE A 326 -4.38 11.79 4.44
CA PHE A 326 -4.68 12.90 5.33
C PHE A 326 -5.07 12.38 6.70
N GLY A 327 -4.37 12.85 7.73
CA GLY A 327 -4.59 12.48 9.12
C GLY A 327 -5.17 13.61 9.96
N THR A 328 -6.05 13.26 10.88
CA THR A 328 -6.71 14.18 11.81
C THR A 328 -6.90 13.55 13.20
N THR A 329 -7.40 14.34 14.14
CA THR A 329 -7.87 13.90 15.45
C THR A 329 -9.39 13.66 15.45
N GLU A 330 -9.87 12.87 16.41
CA GLU A 330 -11.31 12.67 16.64
C GLU A 330 -12.03 13.97 16.97
N ASN A 331 -11.40 14.86 17.75
CA ASN A 331 -11.96 16.17 18.06
C ASN A 331 -12.21 17.01 16.79
N ASN A 332 -11.27 17.01 15.84
CA ASN A 332 -11.44 17.71 14.58
C ASN A 332 -12.53 17.09 13.70
N ARG A 333 -12.68 15.76 13.72
CA ARG A 333 -13.78 15.06 13.05
C ARG A 333 -15.13 15.47 13.62
N ILE A 334 -15.31 15.34 14.93
CA ILE A 334 -16.55 15.69 15.63
C ILE A 334 -16.93 17.15 15.35
N LYS A 335 -15.96 18.07 15.47
CA LYS A 335 -16.18 19.48 15.18
C LYS A 335 -16.59 19.71 13.71
N ASN A 336 -16.00 18.99 12.75
CA ASN A 336 -16.41 19.09 11.35
C ASN A 336 -17.84 18.62 11.11
N LEU A 337 -18.22 17.47 11.64
CA LEU A 337 -19.58 16.95 11.50
C LEU A 337 -20.62 17.89 12.10
N GLN A 338 -20.32 18.50 13.26
CA GLN A 338 -21.17 19.53 13.88
C GLN A 338 -21.30 20.78 13.00
N GLU A 339 -20.20 21.27 12.43
CA GLU A 339 -20.21 22.44 11.53
C GLU A 339 -20.97 22.17 10.22
N GLU A 340 -20.93 20.94 9.71
CA GLU A 340 -21.68 20.52 8.53
C GLU A 340 -23.15 20.16 8.83
N ASN A 341 -23.55 20.12 10.10
CA ASN A 341 -24.86 19.64 10.53
C ASN A 341 -25.18 18.22 9.98
N VAL A 342 -24.19 17.33 10.04
CA VAL A 342 -24.26 15.93 9.61
C VAL A 342 -24.19 15.04 10.85
N ASP A 343 -25.10 14.07 10.95
CA ASP A 343 -25.11 13.11 12.06
C ASP A 343 -23.80 12.28 12.09
N LEU A 344 -23.38 11.92 13.31
CA LEU A 344 -22.35 10.91 13.57
C LEU A 344 -22.87 9.54 13.13
N MET A 345 -22.81 9.28 11.83
CA MET A 345 -23.16 8.00 11.23
C MET A 345 -21.90 7.34 10.69
N ASP A 346 -21.30 6.49 11.51
CA ASP A 346 -20.16 5.66 11.10
C ASP A 346 -20.65 4.39 10.40
N TYR A 347 -20.03 4.05 9.27
CA TYR A 347 -20.33 2.83 8.55
C TYR A 347 -19.50 1.68 9.10
N HIS A 348 -20.14 0.73 9.78
CA HIS A 348 -19.52 -0.55 10.10
C HIS A 348 -19.72 -1.52 8.94
N PHE A 349 -18.81 -1.53 7.97
CA PHE A 349 -18.77 -2.57 6.93
C PHE A 349 -17.82 -3.71 7.35
N MET A 350 -17.99 -4.89 6.75
CA MET A 350 -17.24 -6.12 7.07
C MET A 350 -15.71 -6.04 6.89
N TYR A 351 -15.15 -4.93 6.38
CA TYR A 351 -13.72 -4.78 6.08
C TYR A 351 -13.05 -3.52 6.67
N GLY A 352 -13.73 -2.76 7.53
CA GLY A 352 -13.15 -1.59 8.20
C GLY A 352 -14.20 -0.56 8.59
N ASP A 353 -14.02 0.09 9.74
CA ASP A 353 -14.86 1.20 10.19
C ASP A 353 -14.68 2.39 9.25
N GLY A 354 -15.71 2.69 8.47
CA GLY A 354 -15.80 3.90 7.66
C GLY A 354 -16.28 5.05 8.55
N LEU A 355 -15.34 5.69 9.25
CA LEU A 355 -15.63 6.86 10.07
C LEU A 355 -16.02 8.02 9.17
N ASN A 356 -17.20 8.59 9.40
CA ASN A 356 -17.68 9.70 8.58
C ASN A 356 -16.89 10.98 8.91
N LEU A 357 -16.34 11.64 7.89
CA LEU A 357 -15.68 12.94 8.00
C LEU A 357 -16.57 14.11 7.55
N GLY A 358 -17.75 13.85 7.00
CA GLY A 358 -18.65 14.84 6.41
C GLY A 358 -18.61 14.82 4.89
N VAL A 359 -19.29 15.78 4.26
CA VAL A 359 -19.26 16.00 2.81
C VAL A 359 -17.97 16.73 2.40
N ARG A 360 -17.43 17.56 3.30
CA ARG A 360 -16.27 18.41 3.04
C ARG A 360 -15.39 18.51 4.28
N PHE A 361 -14.19 17.96 4.22
CA PHE A 361 -13.21 18.06 5.31
C PHE A 361 -12.17 19.16 5.03
N PRO A 362 -12.19 20.31 5.72
CA PRO A 362 -11.29 21.43 5.47
C PRO A 362 -9.82 21.08 5.73
N LEU A 363 -8.91 21.59 4.87
CA LEU A 363 -7.48 21.32 5.03
C LEU A 363 -6.90 21.85 6.34
N ASN A 364 -7.44 22.95 6.89
CA ASN A 364 -6.98 23.50 8.17
C ASN A 364 -7.27 22.59 9.39
N LYS A 365 -8.09 21.54 9.23
CA LYS A 365 -8.35 20.52 10.26
C LYS A 365 -7.46 19.29 10.10
N VAL A 366 -6.73 19.18 9.00
CA VAL A 366 -5.72 18.13 8.80
C VAL A 366 -4.52 18.44 9.69
N THR A 367 -4.09 17.44 10.47
CA THR A 367 -2.94 17.54 11.39
C THR A 367 -1.71 16.82 10.85
N TYR A 368 -1.90 15.79 10.02
CA TYR A 368 -0.82 15.04 9.39
C TYR A 368 -1.10 14.83 7.91
N VAL A 369 -0.05 14.81 7.09
CA VAL A 369 -0.12 14.33 5.72
C VAL A 369 0.95 13.27 5.56
N TYR A 370 0.54 12.05 5.20
CA TYR A 370 1.44 10.96 4.92
C TYR A 370 1.57 10.71 3.42
N SER A 371 2.76 10.31 3.00
CA SER A 371 3.09 9.96 1.61
C SER A 371 4.17 8.88 1.61
N GLU A 372 4.34 8.21 0.48
CA GLU A 372 5.55 7.40 0.25
C GLU A 372 6.80 8.29 0.27
N SER A 373 7.89 7.76 0.83
CA SER A 373 9.17 8.45 1.01
C SER A 373 9.73 9.03 -0.29
N ALA A 374 9.63 8.28 -1.41
CA ALA A 374 10.05 8.74 -2.74
C ALA A 374 9.35 10.03 -3.21
N HIS A 375 8.18 10.34 -2.66
CA HIS A 375 7.38 11.50 -3.02
C HIS A 375 7.23 12.52 -1.90
N LEU A 376 7.91 12.32 -0.77
CA LEU A 376 7.76 13.12 0.44
C LEU A 376 8.04 14.61 0.19
N GLU A 377 9.09 14.95 -0.56
CA GLU A 377 9.45 16.34 -0.85
C GLU A 377 8.42 17.05 -1.75
N ASN A 378 7.76 16.32 -2.65
CA ASN A 378 6.66 16.88 -3.44
C ASN A 378 5.46 17.21 -2.54
N VAL A 379 5.14 16.30 -1.62
CA VAL A 379 4.03 16.48 -0.68
C VAL A 379 4.35 17.56 0.37
N LYS A 380 5.59 17.67 0.84
CA LYS A 380 6.04 18.78 1.70
C LYS A 380 5.83 20.13 1.03
N ARG A 381 6.26 20.29 -0.24
CA ARG A 381 6.04 21.53 -1.01
C ARG A 381 4.56 21.85 -1.19
N TRP A 382 3.74 20.84 -1.45
CA TRP A 382 2.29 21.00 -1.55
C TRP A 382 1.68 21.41 -0.20
N ALA A 383 2.00 20.72 0.89
CA ALA A 383 1.46 20.97 2.22
C ALA A 383 1.88 22.34 2.75
N ALA A 384 3.12 22.77 2.54
CA ALA A 384 3.59 24.10 2.92
C ALA A 384 2.72 25.23 2.33
N LYS A 385 2.10 25.00 1.16
CA LYS A 385 1.23 25.98 0.50
C LYS A 385 -0.23 25.87 0.94
N TYR A 386 -0.76 24.66 1.10
CA TYR A 386 -2.21 24.43 1.24
C TYR A 386 -2.65 23.89 2.61
N ALA A 387 -1.75 23.26 3.37
CA ALA A 387 -2.00 22.73 4.71
C ALA A 387 -0.78 22.98 5.63
N PRO A 388 -0.33 24.23 5.81
CA PRO A 388 0.94 24.56 6.46
C PRO A 388 0.99 24.16 7.94
N GLN A 389 -0.17 23.95 8.57
CA GLN A 389 -0.27 23.46 9.95
C GLN A 389 -0.09 21.93 10.06
N ALA A 390 -0.19 21.19 8.96
CA ALA A 390 -0.09 19.74 8.98
C ALA A 390 1.38 19.30 8.93
N LYS A 391 1.74 18.34 9.78
CA LYS A 391 3.07 17.71 9.74
C LYS A 391 3.11 16.68 8.61
N VAL A 392 4.14 16.74 7.77
CA VAL A 392 4.30 15.79 6.66
C VAL A 392 5.29 14.71 7.08
N ILE A 393 4.87 13.44 6.97
CA ILE A 393 5.64 12.28 7.44
C ILE A 393 5.59 11.18 6.39
N SER A 394 6.67 10.46 6.12
CA SER A 394 6.58 9.28 5.25
C SER A 394 5.81 8.13 5.92
N LEU A 395 5.00 7.42 5.13
CA LEU A 395 4.30 6.22 5.60
C LEU A 395 5.30 5.15 6.06
N GLU A 396 6.44 5.07 5.39
CA GLU A 396 7.53 4.16 5.75
C GLU A 396 8.13 4.50 7.11
N ALA A 397 8.47 5.77 7.39
CA ALA A 397 9.00 6.16 8.70
C ALA A 397 8.01 5.88 9.83
N TYR A 398 6.72 6.20 9.62
CA TYR A 398 5.66 5.88 10.57
C TYR A 398 5.61 4.36 10.86
N ARG A 399 5.60 3.52 9.82
CA ARG A 399 5.56 2.06 9.97
C ARG A 399 6.80 1.54 10.70
N LEU A 400 8.00 2.04 10.35
CA LEU A 400 9.23 1.65 11.02
C LEU A 400 9.22 1.96 12.51
N ILE A 401 8.71 3.12 12.92
CA ILE A 401 8.63 3.48 14.34
C ILE A 401 7.71 2.53 15.10
N ASN A 402 6.51 2.26 14.57
CA ASN A 402 5.56 1.36 15.22
C ASN A 402 6.05 -0.10 15.26
N THR A 403 6.76 -0.56 14.23
CA THR A 403 7.26 -1.93 14.18
C THR A 403 8.52 -2.10 15.03
N PHE A 404 9.52 -1.23 14.86
CA PHE A 404 10.87 -1.46 15.38
C PHE A 404 11.26 -0.60 16.58
N VAL A 405 10.48 0.44 16.94
CA VAL A 405 10.90 1.45 17.93
C VAL A 405 9.94 1.59 19.12
N GLU A 406 8.61 1.56 18.94
CA GLU A 406 7.64 1.81 20.05
C GLU A 406 6.81 0.59 20.51
N THR A 407 6.95 0.22 21.80
CA THR A 407 5.99 -0.37 22.80
C THR A 407 6.51 -1.52 23.70
N ASP A 408 6.29 -1.34 25.01
CA ASP A 408 6.46 -2.22 26.19
C ASP A 408 7.79 -2.94 26.48
N GLU A 409 8.17 -2.87 27.76
CA GLU A 409 9.46 -3.22 28.41
C GLU A 409 10.01 -4.64 28.14
N GLN A 410 9.30 -5.50 27.41
CA GLN A 410 9.64 -6.91 27.24
C GLN A 410 10.32 -7.26 25.91
N ASN A 411 10.30 -6.38 24.89
CA ASN A 411 10.95 -6.61 23.60
C ASN A 411 12.01 -5.54 23.32
N LYS A 412 13.30 -5.91 23.26
CA LYS A 412 14.40 -4.99 22.93
C LYS A 412 14.26 -4.48 21.48
N ARG A 413 13.67 -3.30 21.33
CA ARG A 413 13.52 -2.52 20.09
C ARG A 413 14.77 -1.69 19.75
N LEU A 414 14.88 -1.19 18.52
CA LEU A 414 16.02 -0.36 18.08
C LEU A 414 15.95 1.01 18.77
N SER A 415 17.01 1.37 19.48
CA SER A 415 17.15 2.72 20.04
C SER A 415 17.55 3.74 18.96
N ILE A 416 17.36 5.03 19.25
CA ILE A 416 17.88 6.12 18.39
C ILE A 416 19.38 5.94 18.13
N GLU A 417 20.15 5.50 19.13
CA GLU A 417 21.58 5.26 18.98
C GLU A 417 21.87 4.05 18.08
N ASP A 418 21.06 3.00 18.13
CA ASP A 418 21.16 1.87 17.19
C ASP A 418 20.92 2.34 15.74
N LEU A 419 19.90 3.18 15.52
CA LEU A 419 19.60 3.76 14.20
C LEU A 419 20.74 4.66 13.69
N LYS A 420 21.29 5.52 14.56
CA LYS A 420 22.46 6.36 14.23
C LYS A 420 23.69 5.52 13.88
N ASN A 421 23.87 4.38 14.55
CA ASN A 421 24.97 3.48 14.25
C ASN A 421 24.74 2.69 12.96
N LEU A 422 23.51 2.34 12.61
CA LEU A 422 23.17 1.75 11.30
C LEU A 422 23.56 2.67 10.14
N LEU A 423 23.31 3.99 10.26
CA LEU A 423 23.70 4.96 9.23
C LEU A 423 25.22 5.04 8.98
N LYS A 424 26.04 4.58 9.94
CA LYS A 424 27.51 4.53 9.82
C LYS A 424 28.03 3.21 9.25
N GLN A 425 27.17 2.18 9.14
CA GLN A 425 27.58 0.87 8.64
C GLN A 425 27.71 0.87 7.11
N PRO A 426 28.51 -0.06 6.55
CA PRO A 426 28.51 -0.30 5.11
C PRO A 426 27.10 -0.58 4.61
N LYS A 427 26.70 0.16 3.58
CA LYS A 427 25.38 0.03 2.98
C LYS A 427 25.39 -1.09 1.95
N ILE A 428 24.25 -1.76 1.79
CA ILE A 428 24.07 -2.76 0.75
C ILE A 428 23.64 -2.00 -0.50
N ARG A 429 24.43 -2.10 -1.56
CA ARG A 429 24.10 -1.49 -2.84
C ARG A 429 23.41 -2.53 -3.71
N ILE A 430 22.17 -2.24 -4.10
CA ILE A 430 21.38 -3.04 -5.04
C ILE A 430 21.41 -2.38 -6.41
#